data_AF-A0A7W0JCC7-F1
#
_entry.id   AF-A0A7W0JCC7-F1
#
_cell.length_a   1.000
_cell.length_b   1.000
_cell.length_c   1.000
_cell.angle_alpha   90.00
_cell.angle_beta   90.00
_cell.angle_gamma   90.00
#
_symmetry.space_group_name_H-M   'P 1'
#
loop_
_entity.id
_entity.type
_entity.pdbx_description
1 polymer ?
#
loop_
_entity_poly.entity_id
_entity_poly.type
_entity_poly.pdbx_seq_one_letter_code
_entity_poly.pdbx_strand_id
1 'polypeptide(L)'
;MIIRILSEGQFDVAEEHLDALNELDGQLETAIENGDEATFGSALGALLDRVRDLGSPVAVDTLVPSQLLLPHESASLAEVRDLLSGDGLIPG
;
A
#
# COMPACT_ATOMS: atom_id res chain seq x y z
N MET A 1 -5.53 -5.80 10.79
CA MET A 1 -5.66 -4.40 10.34
C MET A 1 -6.16 -4.40 8.91
N ILE A 2 -7.00 -3.43 8.55
CA ILE A 2 -7.62 -3.40 7.21
C ILE A 2 -6.82 -2.51 6.27
N ILE A 3 -6.30 -3.11 5.20
CA ILE A 3 -5.60 -2.43 4.12
C ILE A 3 -6.50 -2.44 2.88
N ARG A 4 -6.66 -1.30 2.22
CA ARG A 4 -7.39 -1.20 0.96
C ARG A 4 -6.41 -1.02 -0.19
N ILE A 5 -6.43 -1.92 -1.17
CA ILE A 5 -5.75 -1.71 -2.45
C ILE A 5 -6.79 -1.18 -3.44
N LEU A 6 -6.51 -0.01 -4.04
CA LEU A 6 -7.39 0.56 -5.06
C LEU A 6 -7.52 -0.45 -6.22
N SER A 7 -8.75 -0.62 -6.71
CA SER A 7 -9.15 -1.61 -7.74
C SER A 7 -9.23 -3.08 -7.27
N GLU A 8 -8.69 -3.45 -6.10
CA GLU A 8 -8.70 -4.84 -5.60
C GLU A 8 -9.55 -5.05 -4.35
N GLY A 9 -9.85 -3.99 -3.61
CA GLY A 9 -10.72 -4.07 -2.43
C GLY A 9 -9.93 -4.11 -1.12
N GLN A 10 -10.44 -4.84 -0.13
CA GLN A 10 -9.93 -4.83 1.24
C GLN A 10 -9.28 -6.14 1.63
N PHE A 11 -8.19 -6.04 2.39
CA PHE A 11 -7.43 -7.14 2.93
C PHE A 11 -7.31 -6.97 4.43
N ASP A 12 -7.60 -8.03 5.19
CA ASP A 12 -7.31 -8.09 6.60
C ASP A 12 -5.93 -8.73 6.80
N VAL A 13 -4.99 -7.93 7.29
CA VAL A 13 -3.61 -8.33 7.55
C VAL A 13 -3.37 -8.38 9.05
N ALA A 14 -2.80 -9.46 9.57
CA ALA A 14 -2.47 -9.55 10.98
C ALA A 14 -1.45 -8.47 11.40
N GLU A 15 -1.62 -7.87 12.57
CA GLU A 15 -0.75 -6.79 13.07
C GLU A 15 0.71 -7.22 13.24
N GLU A 16 0.97 -8.52 13.45
CA GLU A 16 2.32 -9.09 13.51
C GLU A 16 3.11 -8.93 12.20
N HIS A 17 2.44 -8.61 11.09
CA HIS A 17 3.08 -8.37 9.81
C HIS A 17 3.32 -6.89 9.51
N LEU A 18 2.92 -5.99 10.40
CA LEU A 18 3.07 -4.56 10.22
C LEU A 18 4.53 -4.16 10.01
N ASP A 19 5.45 -4.75 10.76
CA ASP A 19 6.89 -4.48 10.62
C ASP A 19 7.41 -4.77 9.21
N ALA A 20 7.00 -5.91 8.63
CA ALA A 20 7.41 -6.30 7.28
C ALA A 20 6.80 -5.38 6.20
N LEU A 21 5.61 -4.85 6.44
CA LEU A 21 4.98 -3.88 5.54
C LEU A 21 5.64 -2.50 5.65
N ASN A 22 5.99 -2.07 6.86
CA ASN A 22 6.69 -0.80 7.09
C ASN A 22 8.07 -0.76 6.42
N GLU A 23 8.80 -1.88 6.38
CA GLU A 23 10.08 -1.97 5.66
C GLU A 23 9.94 -1.76 4.15
N LEU A 24 8.86 -2.27 3.55
CA LEU A 24 8.56 -2.10 2.12
C LEU A 24 8.01 -0.70 1.83
N ASP A 25 7.19 -0.18 2.73
CA ASP A 25 6.66 1.18 2.65
C ASP A 25 7.79 2.22 2.69
N GLY A 26 8.76 2.10 3.60
CA GLY A 26 9.90 3.02 3.64
C GLY A 26 10.76 3.00 2.35
N GLN A 27 10.84 1.84 1.66
CA GLN A 27 11.49 1.76 0.35
C GLN A 27 10.67 2.47 -0.73
N LEU A 28 9.35 2.32 -0.69
CA LEU A 28 8.42 3.00 -1.59
C LEU A 28 8.48 4.52 -1.38
N GLU A 29 8.40 5.00 -0.13
CA GLU A 29 8.55 6.42 0.23
C GLU A 29 9.88 6.98 -0.27
N THR A 30 10.99 6.28 -0.03
CA THR A 30 12.31 6.70 -0.50
C THR A 30 12.36 6.81 -2.03
N ALA A 31 11.76 5.87 -2.75
CA ALA A 31 11.68 5.94 -4.21
C ALA A 31 10.84 7.14 -4.68
N ILE A 32 9.76 7.43 -3.96
CA ILE A 32 8.87 8.55 -4.23
C ILE A 32 9.57 9.89 -4.03
N GLU A 33 10.25 10.07 -2.90
CA GLU A 33 11.01 11.28 -2.57
C GLU A 33 12.13 11.55 -3.58
N ASN A 34 12.83 10.50 -4.00
CA ASN A 34 13.92 10.61 -4.97
C ASN A 34 13.44 10.79 -6.42
N GLY A 35 12.15 10.57 -6.70
CA GLY A 35 11.63 10.62 -8.06
C GLY A 35 12.06 9.42 -8.93
N ASP A 36 12.43 8.29 -8.32
CA ASP A 36 12.97 7.13 -9.02
C ASP A 36 11.83 6.19 -9.46
N GLU A 37 11.36 6.36 -10.69
CA GLU A 37 10.25 5.57 -11.25
C GLU A 37 10.55 4.07 -11.34
N ALA A 38 11.80 3.68 -11.57
CA ALA A 38 12.18 2.28 -11.71
C ALA A 38 12.15 1.56 -10.36
N THR A 39 12.72 2.20 -9.34
CA THR A 39 12.68 1.69 -7.96
C THR A 39 11.25 1.76 -7.41
N PHE A 40 10.50 2.82 -7.71
CA PHE A 40 9.11 2.99 -7.29
C PHE A 40 8.22 1.84 -7.77
N GLY A 41 8.26 1.49 -9.05
CA GLY A 41 7.43 0.40 -9.58
C GLY A 41 7.75 -0.94 -8.92
N SER A 42 9.03 -1.19 -8.66
CA SER A 42 9.49 -2.41 -7.98
C SER A 42 9.05 -2.45 -6.51
N ALA A 43 9.19 -1.33 -5.79
CA ALA A 43 8.80 -1.20 -4.39
C ALA A 43 7.28 -1.29 -4.19
N LEU A 44 6.51 -0.64 -5.06
CA LEU A 44 5.05 -0.70 -5.04
C LEU A 44 4.56 -2.13 -5.29
N GLY A 45 5.09 -2.79 -6.32
CA GLY A 45 4.77 -4.19 -6.59
C GLY A 45 5.07 -5.10 -5.40
N ALA A 46 6.25 -4.96 -4.80
CA ALA A 46 6.63 -5.74 -3.62
C ALA A 46 5.70 -5.51 -2.41
N LEU A 47 5.30 -4.26 -2.15
CA LEU A 47 4.36 -3.93 -1.07
C LEU A 47 2.98 -4.55 -1.31
N LEU A 48 2.46 -4.41 -2.54
CA LEU A 48 1.16 -4.97 -2.92
C LEU A 48 1.16 -6.50 -2.84
N ASP A 49 2.19 -7.16 -3.38
CA ASP A 49 2.34 -8.61 -3.31
C ASP A 49 2.43 -9.08 -1.87
N ARG A 50 3.14 -8.34 -1.01
CA ARG A 50 3.25 -8.68 0.40
C ARG A 50 1.91 -8.58 1.13
N VAL A 51 1.08 -7.59 0.81
CA VAL A 51 -0.30 -7.48 1.34
C VAL A 51 -1.18 -8.61 0.83
N ARG A 52 -1.07 -9.00 -0.45
CA ARG A 52 -1.82 -10.12 -1.03
C ARG A 52 -1.43 -11.47 -0.40
N ASP A 53 -0.15 -11.66 -0.12
CA ASP A 53 0.39 -12.91 0.44
C ASP A 53 0.05 -13.09 1.92
N LEU A 54 0.05 -12.00 2.69
CA LEU A 54 -0.21 -12.03 4.13
C LEU A 54 -1.67 -11.77 4.50
N GLY A 55 -2.37 -11.04 3.64
CA GLY A 55 -3.72 -10.60 3.89
C GLY A 55 -4.74 -11.65 3.48
N SER A 56 -5.85 -11.66 4.20
CA SER A 56 -7.06 -12.38 3.77
C SER A 56 -8.01 -11.40 3.08
N PRO A 57 -8.51 -11.69 1.87
CA PRO A 57 -9.46 -10.81 1.20
C PRO A 57 -10.76 -10.69 2.01
N VAL A 58 -11.21 -9.46 2.22
CA VAL A 58 -12.49 -9.14 2.86
C VAL A 58 -13.59 -9.20 1.80
N ALA A 59 -14.76 -9.71 2.20
CA ALA A 59 -15.90 -9.85 1.30
C ALA A 59 -16.36 -8.48 0.75
N VAL A 60 -16.64 -8.41 -0.55
CA VAL A 60 -16.94 -7.15 -1.27
C VAL A 60 -18.23 -6.46 -0.81
N ASP A 61 -19.14 -7.20 -0.18
CA ASP A 61 -20.37 -6.70 0.44
C ASP A 61 -20.14 -6.17 1.87
N THR A 62 -18.94 -6.37 2.43
CA THR A 62 -18.54 -5.91 3.75
C THR A 62 -17.59 -4.71 3.61
N LEU A 63 -18.04 -3.53 4.02
CA LEU A 63 -17.22 -2.32 4.04
C LEU A 63 -16.70 -2.04 5.45
N VAL A 64 -15.41 -2.31 5.67
CA VAL A 64 -14.74 -2.02 6.94
C VAL A 64 -13.96 -0.71 6.82
N PRO A 65 -13.85 0.13 7.87
CA PRO A 65 -12.91 1.25 7.85
C PRO A 65 -11.49 0.76 7.55
N SER A 66 -10.85 1.35 6.54
CA SER A 66 -9.48 1.00 6.15
C SER A 66 -8.53 1.83 6.99
N GLN A 67 -7.51 1.20 7.57
CA GLN A 67 -6.44 1.91 8.29
C GLN A 67 -5.34 2.38 7.33
N LEU A 68 -5.17 1.65 6.22
CA LEU A 68 -4.18 1.94 5.18
C LEU A 68 -4.85 1.88 3.80
N LEU A 69 -4.46 2.77 2.89
CA LEU A 69 -4.95 2.82 1.52
C LEU A 69 -3.77 2.81 0.55
N LEU A 70 -3.60 1.71 -0.17
CA LEU A 70 -2.58 1.53 -1.19
C LEU A 70 -3.13 1.84 -2.59
N PRO A 71 -2.32 2.44 -3.49
CA PRO A 71 -2.70 2.66 -4.87
C PRO A 71 -2.81 1.33 -5.65
N HIS A 72 -3.32 1.40 -6.88
CA HIS A 72 -3.34 0.25 -7.78
C HIS A 72 -1.93 -0.05 -8.33
N GLU A 73 -1.67 -1.29 -8.74
CA GLU A 73 -0.34 -1.74 -9.21
C GLU A 73 0.23 -0.92 -10.39
N SER A 74 -0.65 -0.34 -11.20
CA SER A 74 -0.29 0.44 -12.38
C SER A 74 -0.25 1.94 -12.12
N ALA A 75 -0.36 2.37 -10.87
CA ALA A 75 -0.33 3.79 -10.52
C ALA A 75 1.04 4.38 -10.86
N SER A 76 1.04 5.53 -11.52
CA SER A 76 2.28 6.26 -11.77
C SER A 76 2.79 6.90 -10.48
N LEU A 77 4.10 7.15 -10.45
CA LEU A 77 4.73 7.86 -9.34
C LEU A 77 4.03 9.22 -9.06
N ALA A 78 3.63 9.93 -10.11
CA ALA A 78 2.92 11.21 -9.98
C ALA A 78 1.54 11.04 -9.31
N GLU A 79 0.79 10.01 -9.69
CA GLU A 79 -0.52 9.70 -9.08
C GLU A 79 -0.38 9.31 -7.60
N VAL A 80 0.61 8.49 -7.26
CA VAL A 80 0.85 8.09 -5.87
C VAL A 80 1.30 9.26 -5.01
N ARG A 81 2.10 10.18 -5.56
CA ARG A 81 2.47 11.42 -4.87
C ARG A 81 1.27 12.32 -4.58
N ASP A 82 0.33 12.40 -5.51
CA ASP A 82 -0.90 13.18 -5.32
C ASP A 82 -1.79 12.54 -4.24
N LEU A 83 -1.93 11.21 -4.27
CA LEU A 83 -2.63 10.42 -3.27
C LEU A 83 -2.06 10.62 -1.85
N LEU A 84 -0.72 10.63 -1.75
CA LEU A 84 0.04 10.78 -0.50
C LEU A 84 0.06 12.20 0.07
N SER A 85 -0.07 13.22 -0.78
CA SER A 85 -0.04 14.62 -0.35
C SER A 85 -1.31 15.03 0.43
N GLY A 86 -2.34 14.17 0.45
CA GLY A 86 -3.61 14.41 1.14
C GLY A 86 -3.66 13.92 2.59
N ASP A 87 -3.02 12.79 2.89
CA ASP A 87 -2.86 12.16 4.21
C ASP A 87 -1.95 10.93 3.93
N GLY A 88 -0.76 10.85 4.53
CA GLY A 88 0.29 9.88 4.14
C GLY A 88 -0.13 8.41 4.22
N LEU A 89 0.64 7.52 3.57
CA LEU A 89 0.32 6.09 3.45
C LEU A 89 0.26 5.44 4.84
N ILE A 90 1.25 5.66 5.71
CA ILE A 90 1.26 5.06 7.04
C ILE A 90 1.05 6.15 8.11
N PRO A 91 -0.08 6.18 8.85
CA PRO A 91 -0.10 6.86 10.13
C PRO A 91 0.83 6.10 11.08
N GLY A 92 1.89 6.78 11.55
CA GLY A 92 2.91 6.22 12.43
C GLY A 92 2.43 5.77 13.80
#